data_AF-A0A8B7Y5S8-F1
#
_entry.id   AF-A0A8B7Y5S8-F1
#
_cell.length_a   1.000
_cell.length_b   1.000
_cell.length_c   1.000
_cell.angle_alpha   90.00
_cell.angle_beta   90.00
_cell.angle_gamma   90.00
#
_symmetry.space_group_name_H-M   'P 1'
#
loop_
_entity.id
_entity.type
_entity.pdbx_description
1 polymer ?
#
loop_
_entity_poly.entity_id
_entity_poly.type
_entity_poly.pdbx_seq_one_letter_code
_entity_poly.pdbx_strand_id
1 'polypeptide(L)'
;MHFKLLMWLVAMCLPGGNAIIFKEYRIPLPFSREEYRIAHLWSTAEWSLLNTGGGDGVEIIVNEERAFDNGKTGQYTDKIFHVTSKVPRTIRALSPRGSLEVQEISKNAFTEVETVLSSPLYMKNNFHLTTYTRLKEADNCQQDDVFNDIYYEASYMHGEVINIDITRDIDPRDYKEDEDPTKCFTSERLNLTPDWQAARRYFMQLHRQMYCWADQWFDFTIEDIREMEEEMEVRLDKKRHQGQVTGMSEN
;
A
#
# COMPACT_ATOMS: atom_id res chain seq x y z
N MET A 1 10.88 -22.88 7.75
CA MET A 1 10.58 -21.46 7.43
C MET A 1 9.47 -21.02 8.36
N HIS A 2 9.73 -20.05 9.23
CA HIS A 2 8.69 -19.40 10.00
C HIS A 2 8.12 -18.29 9.10
N PHE A 3 6.97 -18.53 8.47
CA PHE A 3 6.27 -17.48 7.73
C PHE A 3 5.68 -16.50 8.75
N LYS A 4 5.93 -15.21 8.56
CA LYS A 4 5.34 -14.13 9.37
C LYS A 4 4.37 -13.35 8.51
N LEU A 5 3.36 -12.78 9.16
CA LEU A 5 2.13 -12.40 8.48
C LEU A 5 1.87 -10.94 8.56
N LEU A 6 1.53 -10.41 7.40
CA LEU A 6 0.97 -9.10 7.27
C LEU A 6 -0.49 -9.24 6.87
N MET A 7 -1.36 -8.80 7.76
CA MET A 7 -2.80 -8.78 7.51
C MET A 7 -3.19 -7.35 7.23
N TRP A 8 -3.77 -7.12 6.06
CA TRP A 8 -4.37 -5.85 5.69
C TRP A 8 -5.87 -5.99 5.74
N LEU A 9 -6.54 -5.10 6.42
CA LEU A 9 -7.96 -4.93 6.30
C LEU A 9 -8.24 -3.63 5.59
N VAL A 10 -8.93 -3.75 4.47
CA VAL A 10 -9.34 -2.61 3.67
C VAL A 10 -10.82 -2.38 3.90
N ALA A 11 -11.13 -1.21 4.46
CA ALA A 11 -12.47 -0.68 4.59
C ALA A 11 -12.63 0.46 3.58
N MET A 12 -13.46 0.26 2.57
CA MET A 12 -13.77 1.32 1.60
C MET A 12 -15.19 1.81 1.80
N CYS A 13 -15.33 3.13 1.97
CA CYS A 13 -16.61 3.82 1.91
C CYS A 13 -16.82 4.34 0.49
N LEU A 14 -17.90 3.90 -0.15
CA LEU A 14 -18.26 4.31 -1.51
C LEU A 14 -19.03 5.64 -1.54
N PRO A 15 -19.04 6.34 -2.69
CA PRO A 15 -19.85 7.54 -2.88
C PRO A 15 -21.32 7.32 -2.50
N GLY A 16 -21.85 8.16 -1.61
CA GLY A 16 -23.24 8.06 -1.13
C GLY A 16 -23.43 7.49 0.28
N GLY A 17 -22.35 7.16 1.00
CA GLY A 17 -22.31 7.02 2.46
C GLY A 17 -23.04 5.82 3.08
N ASN A 18 -23.72 4.99 2.29
CA ASN A 18 -24.59 3.92 2.80
C ASN A 18 -24.00 2.50 2.68
N ALA A 19 -22.86 2.33 2.01
CA ALA A 19 -22.22 1.02 1.84
C ALA A 19 -20.73 1.10 2.20
N ILE A 20 -20.35 0.38 3.25
CA ILE A 20 -18.97 0.14 3.63
C ILE A 20 -18.63 -1.30 3.24
N ILE A 21 -17.59 -1.47 2.43
CA ILE A 21 -17.12 -2.79 1.99
C ILE A 21 -15.85 -3.11 2.77
N PHE A 22 -15.83 -4.31 3.37
CA PHE A 22 -14.70 -4.84 4.11
C PHE A 22 -14.07 -6.01 3.35
N LYS A 23 -12.75 -5.95 3.20
CA LYS A 23 -11.95 -7.06 2.65
C LYS A 23 -10.67 -7.23 3.45
N GLU A 24 -10.42 -8.46 3.89
CA GLU A 24 -9.21 -8.82 4.62
C GLU A 24 -8.24 -9.52 3.66
N TYR A 25 -7.06 -8.93 3.45
CA TYR A 25 -5.97 -9.52 2.69
C TYR A 25 -4.94 -10.12 3.64
N ARG A 26 -4.68 -11.41 3.54
CA ARG A 26 -3.65 -12.11 4.32
C ARG A 26 -2.45 -12.40 3.43
N ILE A 27 -1.29 -11.86 3.79
CA ILE A 27 -0.06 -11.94 2.99
C ILE A 27 1.04 -12.59 3.84
N PRO A 28 1.36 -13.88 3.60
CA PRO A 28 2.48 -14.53 4.26
C PRO A 28 3.80 -14.05 3.65
N LEU A 29 4.73 -13.66 4.51
CA LEU A 29 6.05 -13.15 4.14
C LEU A 29 7.17 -13.97 4.83
N PRO A 30 8.31 -14.17 4.16
CA PRO A 30 9.43 -14.93 4.71
C PRO A 30 10.39 -14.06 5.55
N PHE A 31 9.88 -13.02 6.22
CA PHE A 31 10.69 -12.07 6.98
C PHE A 31 10.47 -12.20 8.48
N SER A 32 11.49 -11.86 9.28
CA SER A 32 11.32 -11.54 10.68
C SER A 32 10.52 -10.23 10.85
N ARG A 33 10.07 -9.93 12.08
CA ARG A 33 9.34 -8.69 12.35
C ARG A 33 10.22 -7.48 12.11
N GLU A 34 11.48 -7.55 12.54
CA GLU A 34 12.44 -6.45 12.36
C GLU A 34 12.85 -6.32 10.90
N GLU A 35 13.08 -7.43 10.19
CA GLU A 35 13.31 -7.40 8.74
C GLU A 35 12.13 -6.77 8.00
N TYR A 36 10.89 -7.15 8.34
CA TYR A 36 9.70 -6.54 7.73
C TYR A 36 9.63 -5.03 8.00
N ARG A 37 10.06 -4.56 9.17
CA ARG A 37 10.11 -3.11 9.48
C ARG A 37 10.94 -2.35 8.47
N ILE A 38 12.16 -2.83 8.24
CA ILE A 38 13.15 -2.23 7.35
C ILE A 38 12.65 -2.36 5.91
N ALA A 39 12.23 -3.56 5.52
CA ALA A 39 11.72 -3.87 4.19
C ALA A 39 10.53 -3.00 3.79
N HIS A 40 9.56 -2.81 4.71
CA HIS A 40 8.38 -2.01 4.47
C HIS A 40 8.71 -0.53 4.27
N LEU A 41 9.54 0.05 5.15
CA LEU A 41 9.93 1.46 5.02
C LEU A 41 10.76 1.70 3.76
N TRP A 42 11.75 0.83 3.49
CA TRP A 42 12.56 0.91 2.29
C TRP A 42 11.73 0.77 1.01
N SER A 43 10.88 -0.27 0.94
CA SER A 43 10.09 -0.54 -0.27
C SER A 43 9.07 0.57 -0.53
N THR A 44 8.46 1.15 0.51
CA THR A 44 7.52 2.27 0.33
C THR A 44 8.23 3.53 -0.16
N ALA A 45 9.45 3.78 0.30
CA ALA A 45 10.28 4.88 -0.17
C ALA A 45 10.66 4.69 -1.66
N GLU A 46 11.23 3.54 -2.02
CA GLU A 46 11.62 3.24 -3.40
C GLU A 46 10.43 3.19 -4.36
N TRP A 47 9.31 2.60 -3.94
CA TRP A 47 8.09 2.61 -4.73
C TRP A 47 7.59 4.03 -5.01
N SER A 48 7.71 4.93 -4.03
CA SER A 48 7.39 6.36 -4.20
C SER A 48 8.28 7.00 -5.26
N LEU A 49 9.59 6.70 -5.30
CA LEU A 49 10.49 7.21 -6.34
C LEU A 49 10.15 6.67 -7.71
N LEU A 50 9.95 5.35 -7.83
CA LEU A 50 9.65 4.69 -9.11
C LEU A 50 8.36 5.23 -9.73
N ASN A 51 7.44 5.69 -8.89
CA ASN A 51 6.15 6.24 -9.30
C ASN A 51 6.10 7.77 -9.39
N THR A 52 7.23 8.46 -9.17
CA THR A 52 7.32 9.91 -9.24
C THR A 52 8.07 10.36 -10.50
N GLY A 53 7.48 11.29 -11.25
CA GLY A 53 8.07 11.90 -12.44
C GLY A 53 7.04 12.60 -13.32
N GLY A 54 7.46 13.67 -13.99
CA GLY A 54 6.65 14.32 -15.04
C GLY A 54 5.35 14.97 -14.56
N GLY A 55 5.32 15.49 -13.32
CA GLY A 55 4.14 16.09 -12.69
C GLY A 55 3.26 15.13 -11.90
N ASP A 56 3.46 13.82 -12.04
CA ASP A 56 2.85 12.80 -11.19
C ASP A 56 3.85 12.31 -10.12
N GLY A 57 3.35 11.76 -9.02
CA GLY A 57 4.18 11.20 -7.96
C GLY A 57 3.72 11.50 -6.55
N VAL A 58 4.65 11.34 -5.61
CA VAL A 58 4.39 11.50 -4.18
C VAL A 58 5.02 12.80 -3.69
N GLU A 59 4.24 13.59 -2.96
CA GLU A 59 4.69 14.75 -2.20
C GLU A 59 4.52 14.46 -0.71
N ILE A 60 5.59 14.64 0.07
CA ILE A 60 5.56 14.47 1.52
C ILE A 60 5.26 15.84 2.14
N ILE A 61 4.19 15.92 2.92
CA ILE A 61 3.78 17.14 3.64
C ILE A 61 4.26 17.10 5.07
N VAL A 62 4.13 15.95 5.72
CA VAL A 62 4.59 15.70 7.09
C VAL A 62 5.21 14.31 7.15
N ASN A 63 6.33 14.19 7.84
CA ASN A 63 6.93 12.92 8.22
C ASN A 63 7.60 13.08 9.60
N GLU A 64 6.89 12.78 10.68
CA GLU A 64 7.44 12.94 12.04
C GLU A 64 6.93 11.88 13.03
N GLU A 65 7.69 11.66 14.09
CA GLU A 65 7.28 10.77 15.17
C GLU A 65 6.25 11.46 16.07
N ARG A 66 5.13 10.77 16.35
CA ARG A 66 4.03 11.28 17.20
C ARG A 66 3.49 10.21 18.13
N ALA A 67 2.96 10.64 19.27
CA ALA A 67 2.04 9.84 20.06
C ALA A 67 0.64 9.87 19.41
N PHE A 68 -0.01 8.71 19.35
CA PHE A 68 -1.33 8.50 18.77
C PHE A 68 -2.39 8.37 19.86
N ASP A 69 -3.66 8.58 19.50
CA ASP A 69 -4.80 8.57 20.43
C ASP A 69 -5.00 7.21 21.14
N ASN A 70 -4.51 6.12 20.54
CA ASN A 70 -4.54 4.79 21.12
C ASN A 70 -3.41 4.53 22.14
N GLY A 71 -2.65 5.57 22.52
CA GLY A 71 -1.55 5.50 23.47
C GLY A 71 -0.25 4.92 22.91
N LYS A 72 -0.17 4.67 21.60
CA LYS A 72 1.05 4.19 20.93
C LYS A 72 1.85 5.36 20.40
N THR A 73 3.15 5.15 20.20
CA THR A 73 4.03 6.10 19.51
C THR A 73 4.48 5.46 18.20
N GLY A 74 4.61 6.28 17.16
CA GLY A 74 5.06 5.82 15.86
C GLY A 74 5.22 6.95 14.86
N GLN A 75 5.39 6.60 13.59
CA GLN A 75 5.56 7.58 12.52
C GLN A 75 4.21 8.07 12.01
N TYR A 76 4.00 9.38 12.00
CA TYR A 76 2.92 10.04 11.31
C TYR A 76 3.42 10.55 9.96
N THR A 77 2.70 10.18 8.89
CA THR A 77 2.95 10.74 7.56
C THR A 77 1.69 11.30 6.94
N ASP A 78 1.84 12.43 6.26
CA ASP A 78 0.83 13.06 5.42
C ASP A 78 1.45 13.25 4.04
N LYS A 79 0.87 12.60 3.03
CA LYS A 79 1.38 12.58 1.66
C LYS A 79 0.29 12.92 0.67
N ILE A 80 0.65 13.62 -0.40
CA ILE A 80 -0.22 13.89 -1.54
C ILE A 80 0.28 13.09 -2.74
N PHE A 81 -0.58 12.22 -3.25
CA PHE A 81 -0.36 11.47 -4.48
C PHE A 81 -0.96 12.24 -5.66
N HIS A 82 -0.08 12.70 -6.54
CA HIS A 82 -0.39 13.32 -7.82
C HIS A 82 -0.52 12.24 -8.88
N VAL A 83 -1.75 11.86 -9.25
CA VAL A 83 -2.03 10.67 -10.09
C VAL A 83 -2.73 11.00 -11.40
N THR A 84 -2.55 12.23 -11.90
CA THR A 84 -3.29 12.74 -13.06
C THR A 84 -3.10 11.88 -14.30
N SER A 85 -1.87 11.43 -14.57
CA SER A 85 -1.57 10.60 -15.72
C SER A 85 -1.84 9.11 -15.52
N LYS A 86 -2.01 8.68 -14.26
CA LYS A 86 -2.22 7.28 -13.84
C LYS A 86 -3.69 6.87 -13.72
N VAL A 87 -4.62 7.83 -13.78
CA VAL A 87 -6.06 7.55 -13.76
C VAL A 87 -6.65 7.38 -15.17
N PRO A 88 -7.67 6.49 -15.32
CA PRO A 88 -8.43 6.29 -16.54
C PRO A 88 -8.74 7.56 -17.34
N ARG A 89 -8.53 7.57 -18.66
CA ARG A 89 -8.78 8.73 -19.54
C ARG A 89 -10.20 9.28 -19.40
N THR A 90 -11.18 8.41 -19.19
CA THR A 90 -12.58 8.79 -18.96
C THR A 90 -12.74 9.59 -17.67
N ILE A 91 -12.13 9.13 -16.57
CA ILE A 91 -12.12 9.85 -15.29
C ILE A 91 -11.39 11.19 -15.47
N ARG A 92 -10.22 11.17 -16.10
CA ARG A 92 -9.41 12.38 -16.36
C ARG A 92 -10.15 13.44 -17.18
N ALA A 93 -10.93 13.02 -18.17
CA ALA A 93 -11.72 13.94 -19.00
C ALA A 93 -12.92 14.56 -18.26
N LEU A 94 -13.41 13.88 -17.21
CA LEU A 94 -14.53 14.34 -16.38
C LEU A 94 -14.08 15.10 -15.13
N SER A 95 -12.80 15.01 -14.77
CA SER A 95 -12.21 15.65 -13.60
C SER A 95 -11.69 17.07 -13.90
N PRO A 96 -11.99 18.07 -13.05
CA PRO A 96 -11.36 19.39 -13.13
C PRO A 96 -9.82 19.33 -13.07
N ARG A 97 -9.13 20.30 -13.65
CA ARG A 97 -7.65 20.37 -13.56
C ARG A 97 -7.22 20.49 -12.10
N GLY A 98 -6.23 19.68 -11.70
CA GLY A 98 -5.73 19.64 -10.32
C GLY A 98 -6.61 18.89 -9.34
N SER A 99 -7.70 18.23 -9.79
CA SER A 99 -8.61 17.51 -8.89
C SER A 99 -8.26 16.04 -8.71
N LEU A 100 -7.15 15.57 -9.28
CA LEU A 100 -6.70 14.18 -9.29
C LEU A 100 -5.53 13.98 -8.31
N GLU A 101 -5.75 14.51 -7.12
CA GLU A 101 -4.89 14.36 -5.96
C GLU A 101 -5.58 13.45 -4.94
N VAL A 102 -4.82 12.51 -4.40
CA VAL A 102 -5.24 11.65 -3.30
C VAL A 102 -4.35 11.94 -2.11
N GLN A 103 -4.95 12.35 -1.00
CA GLN A 103 -4.23 12.55 0.25
C GLN A 103 -4.19 11.23 1.03
N GLU A 104 -3.01 10.85 1.49
CA GLU A 104 -2.76 9.73 2.39
C GLU A 104 -2.30 10.23 3.75
N ILE A 105 -3.03 9.86 4.79
CA ILE A 105 -2.61 10.05 6.17
C ILE A 105 -2.33 8.67 6.75
N SER A 106 -1.08 8.40 7.13
CA SER A 106 -0.67 7.13 7.73
C SER A 106 -0.12 7.31 9.14
N LYS A 107 -0.62 6.50 10.08
CA LYS A 107 -0.15 6.36 11.46
C LYS A 107 0.47 4.97 11.61
N ASN A 108 1.79 4.91 11.59
CA ASN A 108 2.54 3.67 11.63
C ASN A 108 3.14 3.44 13.03
N ALA A 109 2.47 2.62 13.84
CA ALA A 109 2.96 2.13 15.14
C ALA A 109 3.71 0.78 14.98
N PHE A 110 4.37 0.58 13.84
CA PHE A 110 5.11 -0.61 13.41
C PHE A 110 4.27 -1.88 13.25
N THR A 111 3.75 -2.45 14.34
CA THR A 111 2.90 -3.65 14.27
C THR A 111 1.47 -3.35 13.90
N GLU A 112 1.06 -2.11 14.06
CA GLU A 112 -0.27 -1.63 13.72
C GLU A 112 -0.15 -0.35 12.92
N VAL A 113 -0.75 -0.36 11.74
CA VAL A 113 -0.75 0.79 10.84
C VAL A 113 -2.18 1.12 10.48
N GLU A 114 -2.56 2.38 10.67
CA GLU A 114 -3.80 2.93 10.14
C GLU A 114 -3.42 3.87 9.00
N THR A 115 -3.98 3.66 7.80
CA THR A 115 -3.77 4.57 6.68
C THR A 115 -5.11 4.96 6.07
N VAL A 116 -5.30 6.26 5.86
CA VAL A 116 -6.52 6.86 5.35
C VAL A 116 -6.21 7.55 4.03
N LEU A 117 -6.83 7.08 2.96
CA LEU A 117 -6.78 7.68 1.63
C LEU A 117 -8.09 8.43 1.37
N SER A 118 -7.96 9.70 0.96
CA SER A 118 -9.09 10.57 0.68
C SER A 118 -8.82 11.50 -0.51
N SER A 119 -9.87 12.06 -1.11
CA SER A 119 -9.74 13.08 -2.16
C SER A 119 -10.48 14.34 -1.72
N PRO A 120 -9.85 15.16 -0.84
CA PRO A 120 -10.55 16.25 -0.16
C PRO A 120 -11.03 17.35 -1.12
N LEU A 121 -10.31 17.56 -2.22
CA LEU A 121 -10.63 18.61 -3.19
C LEU A 121 -11.77 18.22 -4.14
N TYR A 122 -11.79 16.97 -4.63
CA TYR A 122 -12.74 16.53 -5.65
C TYR A 122 -13.91 15.76 -5.07
N MET A 123 -13.63 14.58 -4.49
CA MET A 123 -14.69 13.68 -4.01
C MET A 123 -15.19 14.08 -2.61
N LYS A 124 -14.43 14.87 -1.85
CA LYS A 124 -14.76 15.29 -0.48
C LYS A 124 -15.12 14.05 0.35
N ASN A 125 -16.35 13.98 0.84
CA ASN A 125 -16.85 12.88 1.67
C ASN A 125 -17.28 11.64 0.87
N ASN A 126 -17.21 11.69 -0.46
CA ASN A 126 -17.65 10.59 -1.33
C ASN A 126 -16.57 9.53 -1.55
N PHE A 127 -15.33 9.78 -1.13
CA PHE A 127 -14.26 8.79 -1.23
C PHE A 127 -13.44 8.77 0.04
N HIS A 128 -13.47 7.61 0.69
CA HIS A 128 -12.66 7.32 1.85
C HIS A 128 -12.27 5.85 1.82
N LEU A 129 -10.96 5.61 1.80
CA LEU A 129 -10.39 4.27 1.83
C LEU A 129 -9.50 4.18 3.05
N THR A 130 -9.94 3.43 4.05
CA THR A 130 -9.18 3.21 5.27
C THR A 130 -8.58 1.81 5.21
N THR A 131 -7.30 1.71 5.51
CA THR A 131 -6.61 0.45 5.65
C THR A 131 -6.06 0.31 7.05
N TYR A 132 -6.29 -0.85 7.65
CA TYR A 132 -5.73 -1.25 8.93
C TYR A 132 -4.82 -2.42 8.71
N THR A 133 -3.56 -2.29 9.10
CA THR A 133 -2.58 -3.35 8.95
C THR A 133 -2.16 -3.86 10.31
N ARG A 134 -2.13 -5.18 10.48
CA ARG A 134 -1.60 -5.86 11.66
C ARG A 134 -0.51 -6.83 11.23
N LEU A 135 0.68 -6.65 11.81
CA LEU A 135 1.77 -7.62 11.69
C LEU A 135 1.62 -8.69 12.80
N LYS A 136 1.49 -9.95 12.41
CA LYS A 136 1.32 -11.10 13.30
C LYS A 136 2.45 -12.10 13.11
N GLU A 137 2.89 -12.69 14.23
CA GLU A 137 3.92 -13.72 14.22
C GLU A 137 3.29 -15.12 14.29
N ALA A 138 3.78 -16.04 13.46
CA ALA A 138 3.64 -17.49 13.61
C ALA A 138 2.22 -18.09 13.54
N ASP A 139 1.26 -17.48 12.82
CA ASP A 139 -0.11 -18.03 12.69
C ASP A 139 -0.46 -18.65 11.31
N ASN A 140 0.40 -18.57 10.30
CA ASN A 140 0.15 -19.05 8.92
C ASN A 140 -1.23 -18.66 8.32
N CYS A 141 -1.71 -17.44 8.56
CA CYS A 141 -3.00 -16.91 8.11
C CYS A 141 -4.19 -17.64 8.76
N GLN A 142 -4.00 -18.33 9.90
CA GLN A 142 -5.04 -19.17 10.50
C GLN A 142 -5.81 -18.47 11.61
N GLN A 143 -5.35 -17.31 12.09
CA GLN A 143 -6.10 -16.55 13.09
C GLN A 143 -7.27 -15.84 12.42
N ASP A 144 -8.48 -16.21 12.81
CA ASP A 144 -9.68 -15.49 12.45
C ASP A 144 -9.87 -14.26 13.35
N ASP A 145 -10.72 -13.33 12.92
CA ASP A 145 -11.22 -12.24 13.76
C ASP A 145 -10.15 -11.26 14.26
N VAL A 146 -9.03 -11.15 13.53
CA VAL A 146 -7.87 -10.32 13.92
C VAL A 146 -8.20 -8.85 14.05
N PHE A 147 -9.29 -8.37 13.43
CA PHE A 147 -9.70 -6.97 13.46
C PHE A 147 -11.03 -6.73 14.19
N ASN A 148 -11.55 -7.70 14.96
CA ASN A 148 -12.86 -7.60 15.60
C ASN A 148 -13.00 -6.38 16.54
N ASP A 149 -11.92 -5.92 17.14
CA ASP A 149 -11.89 -4.73 18.00
C ASP A 149 -12.02 -3.41 17.23
N ILE A 150 -11.77 -3.41 15.93
CA ILE A 150 -12.00 -2.25 15.05
C ILE A 150 -13.45 -2.23 14.55
N TYR A 151 -14.14 -3.38 14.51
CA TYR A 151 -15.47 -3.53 13.91
C TYR A 151 -16.53 -4.07 14.86
N TYR A 152 -16.60 -3.53 16.08
CA TYR A 152 -17.55 -3.98 17.10
C TYR A 152 -19.03 -3.98 16.63
N GLU A 153 -19.38 -3.18 15.62
CA GLU A 153 -20.72 -3.14 14.99
C GLU A 153 -20.86 -4.01 13.72
N ALA A 154 -19.77 -4.53 13.15
CA ALA A 154 -19.74 -5.27 11.89
C ALA A 154 -19.61 -6.80 12.07
N SER A 155 -19.91 -7.34 13.26
CA SER A 155 -20.04 -8.80 13.48
C SER A 155 -21.04 -9.49 12.53
N TYR A 156 -21.86 -8.73 11.81
CA TYR A 156 -22.78 -9.18 10.75
C TYR A 156 -22.24 -9.05 9.32
N MET A 157 -21.06 -8.46 9.11
CA MET A 157 -20.45 -8.24 7.80
C MET A 157 -19.21 -9.14 7.69
N HIS A 158 -19.41 -10.42 7.36
CA HIS A 158 -18.30 -11.30 6.99
C HIS A 158 -17.66 -10.75 5.70
N GLY A 159 -16.64 -9.90 5.85
CA GLY A 159 -15.83 -9.42 4.73
C GLY A 159 -15.17 -10.59 4.01
N GLU A 160 -14.94 -10.45 2.71
CA GLU A 160 -14.22 -11.46 1.94
C GLU A 160 -12.77 -11.54 2.44
N VAL A 161 -12.34 -12.72 2.86
CA VAL A 161 -10.92 -13.01 3.17
C VAL A 161 -10.23 -13.45 1.89
N ILE A 162 -9.17 -12.72 1.53
CA ILE A 162 -8.38 -12.92 0.33
C ILE A 162 -6.94 -13.26 0.74
N ASN A 163 -6.53 -14.49 0.50
CA ASN A 163 -5.12 -14.86 0.65
C ASN A 163 -4.35 -14.45 -0.61
N ILE A 164 -3.22 -13.76 -0.43
CA ILE A 164 -2.32 -13.39 -1.53
C ILE A 164 -1.05 -14.23 -1.42
N ASP A 165 -0.75 -15.01 -2.44
CA ASP A 165 0.52 -15.72 -2.58
C ASP A 165 1.42 -14.96 -3.56
N ILE A 166 2.38 -14.21 -3.04
CA ILE A 166 3.32 -13.38 -3.83
C ILE A 166 4.16 -14.20 -4.83
N THR A 167 4.20 -15.53 -4.67
CA THR A 167 4.89 -16.43 -5.59
C THR A 167 4.03 -16.81 -6.80
N ARG A 168 2.70 -16.84 -6.67
CA ARG A 168 1.78 -17.38 -7.70
C ARG A 168 0.85 -16.36 -8.33
N ASP A 169 0.51 -15.29 -7.61
CA ASP A 169 -0.59 -14.38 -7.97
C ASP A 169 -0.18 -13.24 -8.91
N ILE A 170 0.50 -13.54 -10.02
CA ILE A 170 1.11 -12.53 -10.89
C ILE A 170 0.13 -12.01 -11.94
N ASP A 171 -0.05 -10.69 -12.02
CA ASP A 171 -0.75 -10.05 -13.15
C ASP A 171 0.21 -9.98 -14.36
N PRO A 172 -0.14 -10.55 -15.53
CA PRO A 172 0.73 -10.52 -16.70
C PRO A 172 1.15 -9.11 -17.15
N ARG A 173 0.38 -8.06 -16.80
CA ARG A 173 0.64 -6.68 -17.21
C ARG A 173 1.79 -6.01 -16.45
N ASP A 174 2.08 -6.47 -15.24
CA ASP A 174 3.19 -5.96 -14.40
C ASP A 174 4.38 -6.92 -14.35
N TYR A 175 4.34 -7.99 -15.14
CA TYR A 175 5.40 -8.98 -15.15
C TYR A 175 6.72 -8.36 -15.60
N LYS A 176 7.70 -8.40 -14.72
CA LYS A 176 9.12 -8.27 -15.09
C LYS A 176 9.85 -9.51 -14.64
N GLU A 177 10.68 -10.05 -15.53
CA GLU A 177 11.39 -11.32 -15.29
C GLU A 177 12.40 -11.21 -14.13
N ASP A 178 13.01 -10.05 -13.94
CA ASP A 178 13.91 -9.72 -12.83
C ASP A 178 13.18 -9.55 -11.49
N GLU A 179 11.86 -9.42 -11.53
CA GLU A 179 10.99 -9.36 -10.35
C GLU A 179 10.23 -10.69 -10.18
N ASP A 180 10.71 -11.83 -10.73
CA ASP A 180 10.03 -13.13 -10.72
C ASP A 180 10.56 -14.22 -9.76
N PRO A 181 9.90 -14.50 -8.62
CA PRO A 181 10.27 -15.54 -7.67
C PRO A 181 9.87 -16.97 -8.11
N THR A 182 9.16 -17.19 -9.22
CA THR A 182 8.64 -18.53 -9.61
C THR A 182 9.07 -19.05 -10.98
N LYS A 183 10.37 -19.10 -11.25
CA LYS A 183 10.96 -20.00 -12.28
C LYS A 183 10.81 -21.52 -11.98
N CYS A 184 9.63 -21.98 -11.53
CA CYS A 184 9.10 -23.35 -11.64
C CYS A 184 7.54 -23.35 -11.61
N PHE A 185 6.96 -23.53 -12.80
CA PHE A 185 5.59 -23.99 -13.13
C PHE A 185 4.34 -23.12 -12.81
N THR A 186 3.46 -23.06 -13.81
CA THR A 186 2.28 -22.20 -13.97
C THR A 186 0.93 -22.91 -13.72
N SER A 187 -0.10 -22.17 -13.29
CA SER A 187 -1.51 -22.50 -13.56
C SER A 187 -2.47 -21.32 -13.31
N GLU A 188 -3.35 -21.05 -14.28
CA GLU A 188 -4.40 -20.02 -14.30
C GLU A 188 -5.61 -20.32 -13.39
N ARG A 189 -6.21 -19.27 -12.79
CA ARG A 189 -7.68 -19.01 -12.68
C ARG A 189 -7.97 -17.83 -11.74
N LEU A 190 -8.73 -16.83 -12.22
CA LEU A 190 -9.94 -16.25 -11.57
C LEU A 190 -10.29 -14.85 -12.13
N ASN A 191 -11.53 -14.70 -12.62
CA ASN A 191 -12.14 -13.43 -13.03
C ASN A 191 -12.82 -12.75 -11.83
N LEU A 192 -12.41 -11.53 -11.49
CA LEU A 192 -13.07 -10.64 -10.52
C LEU A 192 -13.15 -9.21 -11.07
N THR A 193 -14.15 -8.43 -10.63
CA THR A 193 -14.55 -7.12 -11.19
C THR A 193 -13.45 -6.03 -11.10
N PRO A 194 -13.48 -5.00 -11.99
CA PRO A 194 -12.32 -4.16 -12.31
C PRO A 194 -11.70 -3.37 -11.15
N ASP A 195 -12.52 -2.82 -10.25
CA ASP A 195 -12.04 -1.89 -9.22
C ASP A 195 -11.24 -2.60 -8.09
N TRP A 196 -11.47 -3.91 -7.89
CA TRP A 196 -10.84 -4.70 -6.83
C TRP A 196 -9.53 -5.36 -7.25
N GLN A 197 -9.32 -5.52 -8.55
CA GLN A 197 -8.04 -5.94 -9.08
C GLN A 197 -6.96 -4.96 -8.64
N ALA A 198 -7.26 -3.66 -8.56
CA ALA A 198 -6.27 -2.63 -8.24
C ALA A 198 -5.66 -2.78 -6.84
N ALA A 199 -6.46 -2.95 -5.78
CA ALA A 199 -5.93 -3.10 -4.41
C ALA A 199 -5.16 -4.42 -4.22
N ARG A 200 -5.71 -5.53 -4.74
CA ARG A 200 -5.03 -6.83 -4.72
C ARG A 200 -3.73 -6.79 -5.52
N ARG A 201 -3.74 -6.20 -6.73
CA ARG A 201 -2.58 -6.01 -7.61
C ARG A 201 -1.54 -5.13 -6.96
N TYR A 202 -1.95 -4.05 -6.31
CA TYR A 202 -1.06 -3.16 -5.57
C TYR A 202 -0.36 -3.89 -4.42
N PHE A 203 -1.12 -4.55 -3.54
CA PHE A 203 -0.52 -5.29 -2.43
C PHE A 203 0.37 -6.43 -2.92
N MET A 204 -0.05 -7.18 -3.94
CA MET A 204 0.79 -8.22 -4.53
C MET A 204 2.11 -7.65 -5.07
N GLN A 205 2.05 -6.60 -5.90
CA GLN A 205 3.23 -6.01 -6.52
C GLN A 205 4.19 -5.45 -5.47
N LEU A 206 3.68 -4.72 -4.48
CA LEU A 206 4.48 -4.11 -3.42
C LEU A 206 5.26 -5.16 -2.62
N HIS A 207 4.58 -6.22 -2.16
CA HIS A 207 5.21 -7.25 -1.33
C HIS A 207 6.15 -8.17 -2.13
N ARG A 208 5.86 -8.36 -3.41
CA ARG A 208 6.75 -9.07 -4.33
C ARG A 208 8.04 -8.28 -4.57
N GLN A 209 7.93 -6.99 -4.88
CA GLN A 209 9.09 -6.12 -5.05
C GLN A 209 9.91 -6.03 -3.76
N MET A 210 9.25 -5.91 -2.61
CA MET A 210 9.90 -5.97 -1.29
C MET A 210 10.79 -7.23 -1.15
N TYR A 211 10.29 -8.39 -1.57
CA TYR A 211 11.08 -9.63 -1.55
C TYR A 211 12.22 -9.64 -2.57
N CYS A 212 11.94 -9.26 -3.81
CA CYS A 212 12.95 -9.22 -4.87
C CYS A 212 14.07 -8.21 -4.59
N TRP A 213 13.80 -7.17 -3.80
CA TRP A 213 14.78 -6.17 -3.38
C TRP A 213 15.49 -6.50 -2.07
N ALA A 214 15.33 -7.72 -1.51
CA ALA A 214 15.94 -8.10 -0.24
C ALA A 214 17.44 -7.79 -0.19
N ASP A 215 18.20 -8.12 -1.24
CA ASP A 215 19.64 -7.84 -1.32
C ASP A 215 20.01 -6.35 -1.20
N GLN A 216 19.05 -5.43 -1.40
CA GLN A 216 19.26 -3.99 -1.34
C GLN A 216 18.99 -3.40 0.05
N TRP A 217 18.15 -4.04 0.87
CA TRP A 217 17.73 -3.51 2.17
C TRP A 217 18.02 -4.43 3.35
N PHE A 218 18.37 -5.70 3.14
CA PHE A 218 18.45 -6.69 4.21
C PHE A 218 19.47 -6.34 5.30
N ASP A 219 20.58 -5.71 4.91
CA ASP A 219 21.65 -5.31 5.84
C ASP A 219 21.45 -3.91 6.43
N PHE A 220 20.34 -3.22 6.11
CA PHE A 220 20.10 -1.86 6.60
C PHE A 220 19.63 -1.89 8.05
N THR A 221 20.08 -0.90 8.82
CA THR A 221 19.56 -0.57 10.14
C THR A 221 18.37 0.37 10.04
N ILE A 222 17.64 0.56 11.14
CA ILE A 222 16.56 1.56 11.15
C ILE A 222 17.13 2.98 10.99
N GLU A 223 18.34 3.24 11.48
CA GLU A 223 19.04 4.50 11.30
C GLU A 223 19.34 4.77 9.82
N ASP A 224 19.84 3.77 9.09
CA ASP A 224 20.07 3.89 7.64
C ASP A 224 18.78 4.21 6.88
N ILE A 225 17.65 3.62 7.30
CA ILE A 225 16.34 3.91 6.73
C ILE A 225 15.92 5.37 6.98
N ARG A 226 16.21 5.93 8.17
CA ARG A 226 15.87 7.33 8.47
C ARG A 226 16.68 8.30 7.63
N GLU A 227 17.97 8.06 7.49
CA GLU A 227 18.84 8.86 6.62
C GLU A 227 18.35 8.80 5.16
N MET A 228 17.99 7.60 4.70
CA MET A 228 17.40 7.43 3.38
C MET A 228 16.07 8.19 3.25
N GLU A 229 15.13 8.10 4.20
CA GLU A 229 13.86 8.84 4.14
C GLU A 229 14.06 10.36 3.98
N GLU A 230 15.07 10.94 4.65
CA GLU A 230 15.42 12.36 4.52
C GLU A 230 15.95 12.69 3.11
N GLU A 231 16.87 11.88 2.57
CA GLU A 231 17.36 12.06 1.20
C GLU A 231 16.24 11.91 0.15
N MET A 232 15.32 10.99 0.41
CA MET A 232 14.22 10.62 -0.46
C MET A 232 13.22 11.74 -0.62
N GLU A 233 12.89 12.45 0.45
CA GLU A 233 12.00 13.62 0.40
C GLU A 233 12.51 14.67 -0.59
N VAL A 234 13.82 14.98 -0.52
CA VAL A 234 14.47 15.93 -1.43
C VAL A 234 14.46 15.41 -2.88
N ARG A 235 14.71 14.11 -3.08
CA ARG A 235 14.73 13.49 -4.41
C ARG A 235 13.34 13.46 -5.05
N LEU A 236 12.29 13.16 -4.28
CA LEU A 236 10.91 13.11 -4.75
C LEU A 236 10.46 14.47 -5.27
N ASP A 237 10.69 15.54 -4.50
CA ASP A 237 10.28 16.87 -4.92
C ASP A 237 11.00 17.31 -6.20
N LYS A 238 12.31 17.03 -6.29
CA LYS A 238 13.08 17.29 -7.51
C LYS A 238 12.55 16.51 -8.71
N LYS A 239 12.30 15.20 -8.56
CA LYS A 239 11.87 14.32 -9.65
C LYS A 239 10.44 14.59 -10.09
N ARG A 240 9.56 15.03 -9.19
CA ARG A 240 8.19 15.46 -9.53
C ARG A 240 8.21 16.64 -10.50
N HIS A 241 9.07 17.62 -10.23
CA HIS A 241 9.24 18.81 -11.07
C HIS A 241 10.11 18.58 -12.32
N GLN A 242 10.91 17.51 -12.35
CA GLN A 242 11.90 17.24 -13.39
C GLN A 242 11.83 15.78 -13.87
N GLY A 243 11.49 15.56 -15.14
CA GLY A 243 11.59 14.23 -15.77
C GLY A 243 10.35 13.84 -16.57
N GLN A 244 10.31 12.56 -16.97
CA GLN A 244 9.17 11.94 -17.64
C GLN A 244 8.31 11.18 -16.62
N VAL A 245 7.04 10.94 -16.96
CA VAL A 245 6.14 10.09 -16.17
C VAL A 245 6.69 8.67 -16.09
N THR A 246 6.74 8.09 -14.89
CA THR A 246 7.27 6.73 -14.63
C THR A 246 6.40 5.95 -13.63
N GLY A 247 6.60 4.63 -13.59
CA GLY A 247 5.90 3.71 -12.68
C GLY A 247 4.64 3.08 -13.30
N MET A 248 3.67 2.71 -12.46
CA MET A 248 2.44 2.05 -12.92
C MET A 248 1.70 2.91 -13.95
N SER A 249 1.26 2.26 -15.03
CA SER A 249 0.53 2.89 -16.15
C SER A 249 -0.88 2.36 -16.28
N GLU A 250 -1.73 3.13 -16.95
CA GLU A 250 -3.19 2.98 -16.94
C GLU A 250 -3.73 1.74 -17.68
N ASN A 251 -3.02 1.18 -18.67
CA ASN A 251 -3.52 0.22 -19.68
C ASN A 251 -4.98 -0.24 -19.58
#